data_AF-A0A4R1ICK8-F1
#
_entry.id   AF-A0A4R1ICK8-F1
#
_cell.length_a   1.000
_cell.length_b   1.000
_cell.length_c   1.000
_cell.angle_alpha   90.00
_cell.angle_beta   90.00
_cell.angle_gamma   90.00
#
_symmetry.space_group_name_H-M   'P 1'
#
loop_
_entity.id
_entity.type
_entity.pdbx_description
1 polymer ?
#
loop_
_entity_poly.entity_id
_entity_poly.type
_entity_poly.pdbx_seq_one_letter_code
_entity_poly.pdbx_strand_id
1 'polypeptide(L)'
;MRQEMSTFRSRLRRALLLLPVLGLALGAAGCETLESLNPFNEREKPLPGARAPVFPEGVPGVDYNQAPPQPANSAYNPYMNEPPAEGAASAAGPGAAPAQ
;
A
#
# COMPACT_ATOMS: atom_id res chain seq x y z
N MET A 1 35.48 34.41 -29.22
CA MET A 1 34.82 34.59 -27.90
C MET A 1 33.31 34.27 -27.87
N ARG A 2 32.50 34.53 -28.92
CA ARG A 2 31.04 34.25 -28.87
C ARG A 2 30.63 32.77 -28.83
N GLN A 3 31.45 31.85 -29.35
CA GLN A 3 31.12 30.42 -29.38
C GLN A 3 31.21 29.73 -28.00
N GLU A 4 32.18 30.13 -27.17
CA GLU A 4 32.35 29.63 -25.78
C GLU A 4 31.14 29.91 -24.89
N MET A 5 30.52 31.08 -25.05
CA MET A 5 29.34 31.48 -24.27
C MET A 5 28.09 30.68 -24.64
N SER A 6 28.01 30.17 -25.87
CA SER A 6 26.88 29.37 -26.37
C SER A 6 26.87 27.97 -25.76
N THR A 7 28.03 27.30 -25.74
CA THR A 7 28.21 26.00 -25.10
C THR A 7 28.04 26.05 -23.59
N PHE A 8 28.46 27.14 -22.95
CA PHE A 8 28.23 27.32 -21.51
C PHE A 8 26.75 27.46 -21.17
N ARG A 9 25.99 28.23 -21.96
CA ARG A 9 24.54 28.40 -21.80
C ARG A 9 23.76 27.11 -22.05
N SER A 10 24.19 26.29 -23.02
CA SER A 10 23.53 25.00 -23.30
C SER A 10 23.79 23.96 -22.21
N ARG A 11 25.01 23.92 -21.65
CA ARG A 11 25.35 23.08 -20.50
C ARG A 11 24.61 23.51 -19.24
N LEU A 12 24.52 24.81 -18.97
CA LEU A 12 23.78 25.34 -17.82
C LEU A 12 22.29 25.01 -17.89
N ARG A 13 21.67 25.15 -19.07
CA ARG A 13 20.26 24.75 -19.28
C ARG A 13 20.04 23.25 -19.07
N ARG A 14 20.95 22.40 -19.58
CA ARG A 14 20.89 20.95 -19.34
C ARG A 14 21.02 20.61 -17.85
N ALA A 15 21.94 21.23 -17.14
CA ALA A 15 22.09 21.03 -15.69
C ALA A 15 20.83 21.44 -14.91
N LEU A 16 20.23 22.58 -15.27
CA LEU A 16 18.96 23.05 -14.67
C LEU A 16 17.79 22.10 -14.91
N LEU A 17 17.73 21.45 -16.08
CA LEU A 17 16.70 20.46 -16.38
C LEU A 17 16.94 19.11 -15.71
N LEU A 18 18.20 18.76 -15.43
CA LEU A 18 18.55 17.49 -14.77
C LEU A 18 18.37 17.52 -13.24
N LEU A 19 18.47 18.69 -12.61
CA LEU A 19 18.24 18.87 -11.18
C LEU A 19 16.90 18.31 -10.67
N PRO A 20 15.74 18.66 -11.25
CA PRO A 20 14.46 18.11 -10.79
C PRO A 20 14.33 16.61 -11.03
N VAL A 21 14.89 16.09 -12.13
CA VAL A 21 14.89 14.66 -12.44
C VAL A 21 15.69 13.89 -11.39
N LEU A 22 16.86 14.41 -11.01
CA LEU A 22 17.70 13.81 -9.97
C LEU A 22 17.00 13.86 -8.61
N GLY A 23 16.34 14.98 -8.29
CA GLY A 23 15.55 15.13 -7.05
C GLY A 23 14.39 14.16 -6.96
N LEU A 24 13.62 13.97 -8.05
CA LEU A 24 12.54 12.99 -8.12
C LEU A 24 13.07 11.55 -8.02
N ALA A 25 14.20 11.23 -8.66
CA ALA A 25 14.80 9.90 -8.58
C ALA A 25 15.28 9.57 -7.17
N LEU A 26 15.93 10.52 -6.47
CA LEU A 26 16.32 10.35 -5.07
C LEU A 26 15.12 10.29 -4.12
N GLY A 27 14.09 11.10 -4.35
CA GLY A 27 12.86 11.08 -3.57
C GLY A 27 12.13 9.75 -3.68
N ALA A 28 11.98 9.22 -4.90
CA ALA A 28 11.35 7.92 -5.14
C ALA A 28 12.16 6.75 -4.57
N ALA A 29 13.50 6.80 -4.65
CA ALA A 29 14.37 5.79 -4.04
C ALA A 29 14.43 5.90 -2.51
N GLY A 30 14.13 7.07 -1.94
CA GLY A 30 14.25 7.36 -0.51
C GLY A 30 13.01 7.08 0.33
N CYS A 31 11.84 6.80 -0.26
CA CYS A 31 10.61 6.54 0.50
C CYS A 31 10.75 5.36 1.49
N GLU A 32 11.39 4.27 1.08
CA GLU A 32 11.67 3.13 1.96
C GLU A 32 12.67 3.48 3.08
N THR A 33 13.61 4.39 2.80
CA THR A 33 14.60 4.83 3.79
C THR A 33 13.98 5.78 4.82
N LEU A 34 13.02 6.61 4.42
CA LEU A 34 12.29 7.52 5.31
C LEU A 34 11.41 6.76 6.32
N GLU A 35 10.82 5.63 5.93
CA GLU A 35 10.10 4.73 6.85
C GLU A 35 11.04 4.19 7.95
N SER A 36 12.27 3.81 7.58
CA SER A 36 13.28 3.30 8.52
C SER A 36 13.98 4.38 9.35
N LEU A 37 13.93 5.64 8.90
CA LEU A 37 14.42 6.80 9.63
C LEU A 37 13.34 7.27 10.61
N ASN A 38 13.12 6.51 11.66
CA ASN A 38 12.31 6.96 12.79
C ASN A 38 13.19 7.80 13.75
N PRO A 39 13.17 9.16 13.68
CA PRO A 39 13.98 10.00 14.56
C PRO A 39 13.55 9.91 16.03
N PHE A 40 12.40 9.32 16.31
CA PHE A 40 11.85 9.13 17.66
C PHE A 40 12.18 7.77 18.26
N ASN A 41 12.87 6.89 17.53
CA ASN A 41 13.42 5.63 18.03
C ASN A 41 12.39 4.87 18.89
N GLU A 42 11.15 4.79 18.42
CA GLU A 42 10.10 4.08 19.12
C GLU A 42 10.54 2.63 19.24
N ARG A 43 10.89 2.22 20.45
CA ARG A 43 11.28 0.85 20.72
C ARG A 43 10.04 0.00 20.48
N GLU A 44 9.98 -0.65 19.33
CA GLU A 44 9.20 -1.86 19.14
C GLU A 44 9.80 -2.95 20.03
N LYS A 45 9.65 -2.79 21.35
CA LYS A 45 9.94 -3.86 22.29
C LYS A 45 8.72 -4.77 22.20
N PRO A 46 8.82 -5.94 21.54
CA PRO A 46 7.72 -6.89 21.60
C PRO A 46 7.45 -7.17 23.07
N LEU A 47 6.20 -6.95 23.47
CA LEU A 47 5.77 -7.26 24.83
C LEU A 47 6.02 -8.76 25.05
N PRO A 48 6.66 -9.16 26.17
CA PRO A 48 6.87 -10.57 26.45
C PRO A 48 5.52 -11.26 26.61
N GLY A 49 5.39 -12.44 26.00
CA GLY A 49 4.18 -13.28 26.08
C GLY A 49 3.50 -13.51 24.73
N ALA A 50 2.74 -14.61 24.66
CA ALA A 50 1.93 -14.93 23.48
C ALA A 50 0.59 -14.17 23.54
N ARG A 51 0.18 -13.57 22.42
CA ARG A 51 -1.16 -13.01 22.28
C ARG A 51 -2.13 -14.18 22.13
N ALA A 52 -2.93 -14.44 23.15
CA ALA A 52 -4.01 -15.43 23.11
C ALA A 52 -5.36 -14.72 22.99
N PRO A 53 -6.35 -15.31 22.29
CA PRO A 53 -7.71 -14.78 22.29
C PRO A 53 -8.27 -14.82 23.72
N VAL A 54 -8.80 -13.69 24.18
CA VAL A 54 -9.43 -13.58 25.51
C VAL A 54 -10.69 -14.45 25.60
N PHE A 55 -11.33 -14.70 24.46
CA PHE A 55 -12.53 -15.53 24.33
C PHE A 55 -12.31 -16.60 23.24
N PRO A 56 -11.77 -17.77 23.60
CA PRO A 56 -11.45 -18.82 22.61
C PRO A 56 -12.67 -19.34 21.85
N GLU A 57 -13.80 -19.47 22.55
CA GLU A 57 -15.06 -19.99 22.02
C GLU A 57 -16.01 -18.88 21.51
N GLY A 58 -15.52 -17.65 21.40
CA GLY A 58 -16.32 -16.47 21.05
C GLY A 58 -16.85 -15.69 22.26
N VAL A 59 -17.34 -14.48 22.00
CA VAL A 59 -17.79 -13.55 23.04
C VAL A 59 -19.12 -14.02 23.63
N PRO A 60 -19.24 -14.23 24.96
CA PRO A 60 -20.49 -14.63 25.58
C PRO A 60 -21.64 -13.66 25.24
N GLY A 61 -22.76 -14.21 24.76
CA GLY A 61 -23.94 -13.43 24.41
C GLY A 61 -23.95 -12.83 23.00
N VAL A 62 -22.91 -13.09 22.19
CA VAL A 62 -22.91 -12.75 20.76
C VAL A 62 -23.33 -13.97 19.94
N ASP A 63 -24.46 -13.88 19.25
CA ASP A 63 -24.83 -14.86 18.23
C ASP A 63 -24.22 -14.45 16.89
N TYR A 64 -23.18 -15.17 16.45
CA TYR A 64 -22.49 -14.93 15.19
C TYR A 64 -23.32 -15.31 13.95
N ASN A 65 -24.45 -16.00 14.13
CA ASN A 65 -25.37 -16.32 13.04
C ASN A 65 -26.43 -15.22 12.83
N GLN A 66 -26.51 -14.25 13.76
CA GLN A 66 -27.43 -13.12 13.64
C GLN A 66 -26.73 -11.96 12.95
N ALA A 67 -27.42 -11.32 12.00
CA ALA A 67 -26.95 -10.08 11.42
C ALA A 67 -26.73 -9.02 12.51
N PRO A 68 -25.60 -8.29 12.52
CA PRO A 68 -25.35 -7.24 13.50
C PRO A 68 -26.50 -6.23 13.51
N PRO A 69 -26.99 -5.82 14.69
CA PRO A 69 -28.08 -4.87 14.79
C PRO A 69 -27.68 -3.57 14.09
N GLN A 70 -28.44 -3.22 13.06
CA GLN A 70 -28.23 -1.99 12.33
C GLN A 70 -28.89 -0.81 13.07
N PRO A 71 -28.25 0.38 13.11
CA PRO A 71 -28.88 1.56 13.67
C PRO A 71 -30.11 1.97 12.84
N ALA A 72 -31.12 2.59 13.47
CA ALA A 72 -32.41 2.88 12.82
C ALA A 72 -32.31 3.78 11.56
N ASN A 73 -31.20 4.47 11.37
CA ASN A 73 -30.90 5.31 10.21
C ASN A 73 -30.03 4.62 9.14
N SER A 74 -29.76 3.31 9.25
CA SER A 74 -28.99 2.58 8.24
C SER A 74 -29.81 2.36 6.97
N ALA A 75 -29.25 2.71 5.81
CA ALA A 75 -29.82 2.39 4.50
C ALA A 75 -29.43 0.98 4.00
N TYR A 76 -28.83 0.14 4.85
CA TYR A 76 -28.27 -1.15 4.45
C TYR A 76 -29.38 -2.19 4.24
N ASN A 77 -29.56 -2.65 3.00
CA ASN A 77 -30.43 -3.76 2.64
C ASN A 77 -29.57 -4.94 2.14
N PRO A 78 -29.45 -6.04 2.92
CA PRO A 78 -28.59 -7.18 2.57
C PRO A 78 -29.05 -7.92 1.31
N TYR A 79 -30.29 -7.73 0.83
CA TYR A 79 -30.82 -8.39 -0.36
C TYR A 79 -30.65 -7.59 -1.67
N MET A 80 -30.17 -6.35 -1.58
CA MET A 80 -29.97 -5.45 -2.74
C MET A 80 -28.51 -5.33 -3.18
N ASN A 81 -27.57 -5.72 -2.32
CA ASN A 81 -26.13 -5.53 -2.55
C ASN A 81 -25.40 -6.86 -2.82
N GLU A 82 -26.10 -7.94 -3.17
CA GLU A 82 -25.44 -9.15 -3.63
C GLU A 82 -24.83 -8.87 -5.02
N PRO A 83 -23.49 -8.85 -5.18
CA PRO A 83 -22.89 -8.70 -6.49
C PRO A 83 -23.29 -9.90 -7.34
N PRO A 84 -23.59 -9.73 -8.64
CA PRO A 84 -23.86 -10.84 -9.53
C PRO A 84 -22.71 -11.86 -9.44
N ALA A 85 -23.06 -13.13 -9.35
CA ALA A 85 -22.11 -14.23 -9.46
C ALA A 85 -21.55 -14.27 -10.90
N GLU A 86 -20.59 -13.40 -11.20
CA GLU A 86 -19.83 -13.38 -12.44
C GLU A 86 -18.35 -13.51 -12.08
N GLY A 87 -17.76 -14.66 -12.44
CA GLY A 87 -16.30 -14.81 -12.37
C GLY A 87 -15.73 -16.20 -12.09
N ALA A 88 -16.52 -17.27 -12.10
CA ALA A 88 -15.98 -18.63 -12.20
C ALA A 88 -15.70 -19.01 -13.67
N ALA A 89 -14.91 -18.21 -14.41
CA ALA A 89 -14.32 -18.60 -15.71
C ALA A 89 -13.36 -17.50 -16.27
N SER A 90 -12.07 -17.63 -15.97
CA SER A 90 -10.89 -17.26 -16.81
C SER A 90 -9.66 -17.26 -15.90
N ALA A 91 -9.03 -18.41 -15.67
CA ALA A 91 -7.97 -18.98 -16.51
C ALA A 91 -6.69 -18.11 -16.59
N ALA A 92 -5.64 -18.63 -15.95
CA ALA A 92 -4.25 -18.65 -16.40
C ALA A 92 -3.52 -17.31 -16.60
N GLY A 93 -2.74 -16.92 -15.58
CA GLY A 93 -1.57 -16.07 -15.79
C GLY A 93 -0.46 -16.83 -16.56
N PRO A 94 0.33 -16.14 -17.41
CA PRO A 94 1.40 -16.79 -18.16
C PRO A 94 2.61 -16.98 -17.25
N GLY A 95 2.84 -18.21 -16.79
CA GLY A 95 4.02 -18.50 -15.98
C GLY A 95 4.00 -19.83 -15.25
N ALA A 96 3.93 -20.95 -15.98
CA ALA A 96 4.39 -22.25 -15.48
C ALA A 96 4.60 -23.20 -16.67
N ALA A 97 5.80 -23.23 -17.23
CA ALA A 97 6.26 -24.37 -18.01
C ALA A 97 6.62 -25.49 -17.03
N PRO A 98 6.02 -26.70 -17.09
CA PRO A 98 6.57 -27.84 -16.39
C PRO A 98 7.73 -28.41 -17.22
N ALA A 99 8.90 -28.50 -16.59
CA ALA A 99 9.99 -29.33 -17.05
C ALA A 99 9.56 -30.82 -17.01
N GLN A 100 9.66 -31.51 -18.14
CA GLN A 100 10.02 -32.92 -18.28
C GLN A 100 10.70 -33.12 -19.64
#